data_AF-A0A928SMP9-F1
#
_entry.id   AF-A0A928SMP9-F1
#
_cell.length_a   1.000
_cell.length_b   1.000
_cell.length_c   1.000
_cell.angle_alpha   90.00
_cell.angle_beta   90.00
_cell.angle_gamma   90.00
#
_symmetry.space_group_name_H-M   'P 1'
#
loop_
_entity.id
_entity.type
_entity.pdbx_description
1 polymer ?
#
loop_
_entity_poly.entity_id
_entity_poly.type
_entity_poly.pdbx_seq_one_letter_code
_entity_poly.pdbx_strand_id
1 'polypeptide(L)'
;MGIQRALGNVKDTVQNIPAFRSLLEQGSEEAAAAEQAEQSAAAARAMWVGALTETAYIIAAADGKVSDAESGEIVEGLVGLTDGAIPAEEVVDMLERVQGAVEEEGQKARFAEIAGIVSDEELRDALYLVACAVAWKDGGIGEKQGLAVRALKDAFGYSEGKHQKLLAAARG
;
A
#
# COMPACT_ATOMS: atom_id res chain seq x y z
N MET A 1 3.17 7.96 16.98
CA MET A 1 3.30 6.57 16.51
C MET A 1 3.85 6.70 15.11
N GLY A 2 5.06 6.18 14.86
CA GLY A 2 5.68 6.25 13.53
C GLY A 2 5.05 5.29 12.54
N ILE A 3 5.23 5.55 11.24
CA ILE A 3 4.63 4.81 10.12
C ILE A 3 5.06 3.35 10.16
N GLN A 4 6.33 3.06 10.42
CA GLN A 4 6.87 1.70 10.55
C GLN A 4 6.06 0.88 11.58
N ARG A 5 5.77 1.47 12.74
CA ARG A 5 5.01 0.82 13.80
C ARG A 5 3.55 0.60 13.40
N ALA A 6 2.94 1.56 12.70
CA ALA A 6 1.58 1.42 12.20
C ALA A 6 1.47 0.29 11.18
N LEU A 7 2.43 0.18 10.25
CA LEU A 7 2.52 -0.93 9.30
C LEU A 7 2.75 -2.28 9.99
N GLY A 8 3.54 -2.28 11.08
CA GLY A 8 3.69 -3.45 11.94
C GLY A 8 2.39 -3.94 12.56
N ASN A 9 1.45 -3.05 12.93
CA ASN A 9 0.17 -3.45 13.53
C ASN A 9 -0.77 -4.15 12.55
N VAL A 10 -0.74 -3.76 11.27
CA VAL A 10 -1.58 -4.38 10.24
C VAL A 10 -0.92 -5.59 9.58
N LYS A 11 0.36 -5.85 9.89
CA LYS A 11 1.15 -6.91 9.28
C LYS A 11 0.43 -8.26 9.29
N ASP A 12 0.05 -8.75 10.46
CA ASP A 12 -0.60 -10.06 10.58
C ASP A 12 -1.94 -10.09 9.83
N THR A 13 -2.68 -8.98 9.82
CA THR A 13 -3.96 -8.90 9.10
C THR A 13 -3.73 -9.00 7.60
N VAL A 14 -2.79 -8.22 7.06
CA VAL A 14 -2.46 -8.19 5.64
C VAL A 14 -1.86 -9.52 5.19
N GLN A 15 -0.91 -10.08 5.95
CA GLN A 15 -0.25 -11.37 5.65
C GLN A 15 -1.18 -12.59 5.69
N ASN A 16 -2.32 -12.47 6.38
CA ASN A 16 -3.34 -13.52 6.40
C ASN A 16 -4.37 -13.41 5.25
N ILE A 17 -4.28 -12.36 4.41
CA ILE A 17 -5.12 -12.24 3.23
C ILE A 17 -4.68 -13.27 2.18
N PRO A 18 -5.57 -14.17 1.70
CA PRO A 18 -5.20 -15.22 0.75
C PRO A 18 -4.58 -14.70 -0.54
N ALA A 19 -5.17 -13.69 -1.17
CA ALA A 19 -4.63 -13.09 -2.39
C ALA A 19 -3.23 -12.50 -2.17
N PHE A 20 -2.99 -11.87 -1.02
CA PHE A 20 -1.68 -11.29 -0.69
C PHE A 20 -0.62 -12.37 -0.46
N ARG A 21 -0.96 -13.42 0.30
CA ARG A 21 -0.06 -14.56 0.50
C ARG A 21 0.30 -15.22 -0.82
N SER A 22 -0.70 -15.47 -1.66
CA SER A 22 -0.48 -16.07 -2.98
C SER A 22 0.43 -15.21 -3.86
N LEU A 23 0.27 -13.88 -3.81
CA LEU A 23 1.13 -12.94 -4.51
C LEU A 23 2.59 -12.95 -4.02
N LEU A 24 2.83 -13.20 -2.73
CA LEU A 24 4.19 -13.32 -2.18
C LEU A 24 4.83 -14.69 -2.44
N GLU A 25 4.05 -15.77 -2.45
CA GLU A 25 4.51 -17.17 -2.51
C GLU A 25 4.65 -17.73 -3.94
N GLN A 26 4.04 -17.13 -4.96
CA GLN A 26 4.08 -17.63 -6.35
C GLN A 26 5.45 -17.40 -7.01
N GLY A 27 6.39 -18.30 -6.71
CA GLY A 27 7.74 -18.32 -7.29
C GLY A 27 8.36 -19.72 -7.27
N SER A 28 7.64 -20.75 -7.73
CA SER A 28 8.22 -22.01 -8.23
C SER A 28 7.13 -22.96 -8.70
N GLU A 29 7.09 -23.30 -10.01
CA GLU A 29 6.90 -24.67 -10.58
C GLU A 29 6.40 -24.65 -12.05
N GLU A 30 7.22 -25.24 -12.96
CA GLU A 30 6.94 -25.87 -14.31
C GLU A 30 7.22 -25.15 -15.67
N ALA A 31 8.46 -25.31 -16.15
CA ALA A 31 9.26 -24.62 -17.18
C ALA A 31 8.76 -24.29 -18.62
N ALA A 32 7.53 -23.85 -18.86
CA ALA A 32 7.22 -22.99 -20.02
C ALA A 32 5.88 -22.26 -19.83
N ALA A 33 4.88 -23.00 -19.35
CA ALA A 33 3.69 -22.41 -18.76
C ALA A 33 4.03 -21.69 -17.45
N ALA A 34 4.99 -22.20 -16.67
CA ALA A 34 5.52 -21.51 -15.51
C ALA A 34 6.40 -20.34 -15.85
N GLU A 35 7.12 -20.28 -16.98
CA GLU A 35 7.88 -19.07 -17.27
C GLU A 35 6.93 -17.90 -17.55
N GLN A 36 5.84 -18.14 -18.30
CA GLN A 36 4.82 -17.14 -18.54
C GLN A 36 3.95 -16.87 -17.30
N ALA A 37 3.65 -17.89 -16.48
CA ALA A 37 2.93 -17.72 -15.22
C ALA A 37 3.79 -16.99 -14.17
N GLU A 38 5.08 -17.30 -14.06
CA GLU A 38 6.07 -16.66 -13.20
C GLU A 38 6.31 -15.22 -13.64
N GLN A 39 6.43 -14.95 -14.94
CA GLN A 39 6.48 -13.57 -15.45
C GLN A 39 5.19 -12.81 -15.13
N SER A 40 4.02 -13.45 -15.26
CA SER A 40 2.74 -12.82 -14.92
C SER A 40 2.58 -12.58 -13.41
N ALA A 41 3.07 -13.50 -12.58
CA ALA A 41 3.05 -13.39 -11.12
C ALA A 41 4.05 -12.32 -10.64
N ALA A 42 5.25 -12.28 -11.23
CA ALA A 42 6.25 -11.24 -10.97
C ALA A 42 5.72 -9.86 -11.38
N ALA A 43 5.03 -9.76 -12.53
CA ALA A 43 4.38 -8.52 -12.96
C ALA A 43 3.25 -8.11 -12.00
N ALA A 44 2.38 -9.05 -11.59
CA ALA A 44 1.31 -8.79 -10.64
C ALA A 44 1.85 -8.34 -9.28
N ARG A 45 2.94 -8.97 -8.82
CA ARG A 45 3.67 -8.57 -7.62
C ARG A 45 4.24 -7.16 -7.75
N ALA A 46 4.99 -6.88 -8.82
CA ALA A 46 5.54 -5.54 -9.06
C ALA A 46 4.45 -4.46 -9.10
N MET A 47 3.31 -4.73 -9.75
CA MET A 47 2.16 -3.83 -9.79
C MET A 47 1.59 -3.57 -8.40
N TRP A 48 1.38 -4.64 -7.62
CA TRP A 48 0.82 -4.51 -6.27
C TRP A 48 1.79 -3.79 -5.32
N VAL A 49 3.08 -4.06 -5.44
CA VAL A 49 4.13 -3.39 -4.65
C VAL A 49 4.21 -1.91 -5.00
N GLY A 50 4.11 -1.57 -6.29
CA GLY A 50 3.97 -0.18 -6.74
C GLY A 50 2.75 0.48 -6.11
N ALA A 51 1.58 -0.15 -6.21
CA ALA A 51 0.34 0.37 -5.63
C ALA A 51 0.41 0.54 -4.10
N LEU A 52 1.07 -0.39 -3.41
CA LEU A 52 1.29 -0.34 -1.96
C LEU A 52 2.18 0.83 -1.55
N THR A 53 3.33 0.95 -2.21
CA THR A 53 4.30 2.02 -1.96
C THR A 53 3.68 3.38 -2.26
N GLU A 54 2.96 3.46 -3.39
CA GLU A 54 2.28 4.68 -3.81
C GLU A 54 1.18 5.09 -2.85
N THR A 55 0.35 4.14 -2.42
CA THR A 55 -0.69 4.38 -1.43
C THR A 55 -0.10 4.88 -0.11
N ALA A 56 0.95 4.22 0.40
CA ALA A 56 1.62 4.66 1.63
C ALA A 56 2.18 6.08 1.50
N TYR A 57 2.84 6.37 0.37
CA TYR A 57 3.38 7.70 0.11
C TYR A 57 2.30 8.78 0.05
N ILE A 58 1.23 8.59 -0.75
CA ILE A 58 0.19 9.62 -0.92
C ILE A 58 -0.47 9.95 0.43
N ILE A 59 -0.71 8.94 1.27
CA ILE A 59 -1.30 9.14 2.59
C ILE A 59 -0.32 9.88 3.52
N ALA A 60 0.95 9.49 3.53
CA ALA A 60 1.98 10.17 4.32
C ALA A 60 2.15 11.63 3.88
N ALA A 61 2.22 11.85 2.57
CA ALA A 61 2.36 13.14 1.89
C ALA A 61 1.06 13.97 1.83
N ALA A 62 -0.01 13.57 2.54
CA ALA A 62 -1.30 14.26 2.47
C ALA A 62 -1.20 15.74 2.88
N ASP A 63 -0.19 16.12 3.66
CA ASP A 63 0.09 17.51 4.02
C ASP A 63 0.96 18.28 3.01
N GLY A 64 1.45 17.60 1.98
CA GLY A 64 2.17 18.12 0.83
C GLY A 64 3.64 17.72 0.76
N LYS A 65 4.20 17.08 1.79
CA LYS A 65 5.60 16.63 1.80
C LYS A 65 5.79 15.38 2.66
N VAL A 66 6.78 14.57 2.34
CA VAL A 66 7.29 13.50 3.21
C VAL A 66 8.70 13.90 3.63
N SER A 67 8.99 13.85 4.92
CA SER A 67 10.35 14.06 5.42
C SER A 67 11.23 12.82 5.23
N ASP A 68 12.56 12.98 5.21
CA ASP A 68 13.49 11.84 5.10
C ASP A 68 13.26 10.77 6.19
N ALA A 69 12.88 11.21 7.39
CA ALA A 69 12.52 10.31 8.48
C ALA A 69 11.26 9.50 8.17
N GLU A 70 10.21 10.13 7.65
CA GLU A 70 8.97 9.45 7.27
C GLU A 70 9.18 8.53 6.06
N SER A 71 10.01 8.93 5.10
CA SER A 71 10.42 8.07 3.99
C SER A 71 11.14 6.82 4.50
N GLY A 72 12.07 6.97 5.45
CA GLY A 72 12.73 5.84 6.10
C GLY A 72 11.74 4.91 6.83
N GLU A 73 10.78 5.48 7.56
CA GLU A 73 9.75 4.69 8.24
C GLU A 73 8.82 3.95 7.28
N ILE A 74 8.49 4.54 6.12
CA ILE A 74 7.74 3.86 5.05
C ILE A 74 8.55 2.68 4.52
N VAL A 75 9.82 2.89 4.18
CA VAL A 75 10.70 1.83 3.65
C VAL A 75 10.80 0.67 4.63
N GLU A 76 11.16 0.94 5.90
CA GLU A 76 11.28 -0.10 6.91
C GLU A 76 9.97 -0.83 7.16
N GLY A 77 8.85 -0.09 7.18
CA GLY A 77 7.53 -0.67 7.40
C GLY A 77 7.07 -1.55 6.23
N LEU A 78 7.32 -1.16 4.99
CA LEU A 78 6.93 -1.94 3.80
C LEU A 78 7.81 -3.18 3.63
N VAL A 79 9.11 -3.07 3.88
CA VAL A 79 10.01 -4.24 3.93
C VAL A 79 9.55 -5.20 5.02
N GLY A 80 9.22 -4.70 6.21
CA GLY A 80 8.72 -5.51 7.32
C GLY A 80 7.36 -6.16 7.06
N LEU A 81 6.45 -5.44 6.38
CA LEU A 81 5.11 -5.91 6.00
C LEU A 81 5.18 -7.08 5.00
N THR A 82 6.21 -7.06 4.15
CA THR A 82 6.40 -8.07 3.08
C THR A 82 7.42 -9.14 3.44
N ASP A 83 7.86 -9.22 4.70
CA ASP A 83 8.91 -10.15 5.15
C ASP A 83 10.19 -10.10 4.30
N GLY A 84 10.56 -8.91 3.82
CA GLY A 84 11.74 -8.71 2.97
C GLY A 84 11.58 -9.25 1.55
N ALA A 85 10.37 -9.66 1.15
CA ALA A 85 10.06 -10.02 -0.22
C ALA A 85 10.33 -8.85 -1.19
N ILE A 86 10.25 -7.62 -0.72
CA ILE A 86 10.68 -6.43 -1.47
C ILE A 86 11.90 -5.85 -0.77
N PRO A 87 13.04 -5.70 -1.45
CA PRO A 87 14.23 -5.11 -0.86
C PRO A 87 14.04 -3.60 -0.66
N ALA A 88 14.70 -3.06 0.36
CA ALA A 88 14.60 -1.64 0.70
C ALA A 88 14.98 -0.71 -0.47
N GLU A 89 15.99 -1.09 -1.28
CA GLU A 89 16.41 -0.32 -2.45
C GLU A 89 15.28 -0.16 -3.48
N GLU A 90 14.48 -1.21 -3.69
CA GLU A 90 13.37 -1.18 -4.62
C GLU A 90 12.24 -0.28 -4.09
N VAL A 91 11.98 -0.31 -2.79
CA VAL A 91 10.99 0.59 -2.17
C VAL A 91 11.43 2.06 -2.29
N VAL A 92 12.73 2.35 -2.08
CA VAL A 92 13.28 3.71 -2.23
C VAL A 92 13.11 4.21 -3.67
N ASP A 93 13.51 3.41 -4.65
CA ASP A 93 13.35 3.73 -6.07
C ASP A 93 11.88 4.00 -6.44
N MET A 94 10.96 3.22 -5.87
CA MET A 94 9.53 3.41 -6.09
C MET A 94 9.01 4.69 -5.44
N LEU A 95 9.47 5.05 -4.24
CA LEU A 95 9.06 6.29 -3.57
C LEU A 95 9.47 7.53 -4.37
N GLU A 96 10.68 7.55 -4.94
CA GLU A 96 11.14 8.65 -5.79
C GLU A 96 10.27 8.80 -7.05
N ARG A 97 9.94 7.69 -7.71
CA ARG A 97 9.05 7.71 -8.89
C ARG A 97 7.65 8.19 -8.54
N VAL A 98 7.10 7.71 -7.44
CA VAL A 98 5.77 8.10 -6.96
C VAL A 98 5.73 9.58 -6.63
N GLN A 99 6.75 10.11 -5.95
CA GLN A 99 6.83 11.53 -5.64
C GLN A 99 6.68 12.37 -6.92
N GLY A 100 7.46 12.07 -7.96
CA GLY A 100 7.35 12.74 -9.26
C GLY A 100 5.96 12.63 -9.88
N ALA A 101 5.36 11.44 -9.86
CA ALA A 101 4.02 11.21 -10.42
C ALA A 101 2.93 11.97 -9.64
N VAL A 102 3.03 12.05 -8.32
CA VAL A 102 2.09 12.81 -7.47
C VAL A 102 2.24 14.31 -7.70
N GLU A 103 3.46 14.81 -7.90
CA GLU A 103 3.72 16.22 -8.22
C GLU A 103 3.17 16.61 -9.60
N GLU A 104 3.27 15.71 -10.59
CA GLU A 104 2.81 15.96 -11.97
C GLU A 104 1.28 15.79 -12.13
N GLU A 105 0.72 14.70 -11.62
CA GLU A 105 -0.67 14.29 -11.91
C GLU A 105 -1.63 14.60 -10.75
N GLY A 106 -1.11 14.72 -9.53
CA GLY A 106 -1.89 14.95 -8.32
C GLY A 106 -2.49 13.69 -7.70
N GLN A 107 -2.66 13.71 -6.38
CA GLN A 107 -3.06 12.55 -5.55
C GLN A 107 -4.34 11.83 -6.04
N LYS A 108 -5.35 12.60 -6.48
CA LYS A 108 -6.63 12.02 -6.92
C LYS A 108 -6.50 11.21 -8.20
N ALA A 109 -5.70 11.67 -9.16
CA ALA A 109 -5.44 10.93 -10.40
C ALA A 109 -4.70 9.63 -10.08
N ARG A 110 -3.68 9.71 -9.21
CA ARG A 110 -2.91 8.56 -8.76
C ARG A 110 -3.75 7.50 -8.04
N PHE A 111 -4.69 7.90 -7.18
CA PHE A 111 -5.62 6.94 -6.56
C PHE A 111 -6.58 6.29 -7.57
N ALA A 112 -7.02 7.02 -8.59
CA ALA A 112 -7.84 6.44 -9.66
C ALA A 112 -7.05 5.39 -10.46
N GLU A 113 -5.77 5.66 -10.73
CA GLU A 113 -4.86 4.72 -11.39
C GLU A 113 -4.67 3.45 -10.55
N ILE A 114 -4.39 3.59 -9.25
CA ILE A 114 -4.29 2.45 -8.32
C ILE A 114 -5.57 1.60 -8.34
N ALA A 115 -6.74 2.25 -8.31
CA ALA A 115 -8.02 1.54 -8.37
C ALA A 115 -8.25 0.82 -9.71
N GLY A 116 -7.69 1.34 -10.81
CA GLY A 116 -7.72 0.71 -12.13
C GLY A 116 -6.79 -0.50 -12.25
N ILE A 117 -5.61 -0.44 -11.64
CA ILE A 117 -4.59 -1.51 -11.68
C ILE A 117 -4.99 -2.67 -10.75
N VAL A 118 -5.40 -2.36 -9.52
CA VAL A 118 -5.68 -3.38 -8.51
C VAL A 118 -7.16 -3.73 -8.59
N SER A 119 -7.51 -4.78 -9.33
CA SER A 119 -8.91 -5.21 -9.50
C SER A 119 -9.40 -6.16 -8.41
N ASP A 120 -8.49 -6.89 -7.78
CA ASP A 120 -8.80 -7.88 -6.76
C ASP A 120 -9.25 -7.20 -5.44
N GLU A 121 -10.42 -7.61 -4.92
CA GLU A 121 -11.01 -6.99 -3.73
C GLU A 121 -10.17 -7.22 -2.46
N GLU A 122 -9.57 -8.40 -2.33
CA GLU A 122 -8.74 -8.73 -1.17
C GLU A 122 -7.44 -7.90 -1.18
N LEU A 123 -6.84 -7.70 -2.35
CA LEU A 123 -5.67 -6.82 -2.50
C LEU A 123 -6.02 -5.34 -2.28
N ARG A 124 -7.21 -4.89 -2.70
CA ARG A 124 -7.69 -3.54 -2.37
C ARG A 124 -7.90 -3.37 -0.87
N ASP A 125 -8.42 -4.39 -0.19
CA ASP A 125 -8.58 -4.36 1.27
C ASP A 125 -7.24 -4.30 1.99
N ALA A 126 -6.23 -5.04 1.51
CA ALA A 126 -4.86 -4.94 2.01
C ALA A 126 -4.31 -3.52 1.86
N LEU A 127 -4.43 -2.93 0.67
CA LEU A 127 -3.98 -1.55 0.39
C LEU A 127 -4.71 -0.53 1.26
N TYR A 128 -6.02 -0.71 1.43
CA TYR A 128 -6.83 0.18 2.24
C TYR A 128 -6.47 0.11 3.73
N LEU A 129 -6.21 -1.08 4.26
CA LEU A 129 -5.73 -1.27 5.63
C LEU A 129 -4.39 -0.57 5.84
N VAL A 130 -3.48 -0.69 4.88
CA VAL A 130 -2.19 0.00 4.89
C VAL A 130 -2.38 1.52 4.87
N ALA A 131 -3.24 2.05 4.00
CA ALA A 131 -3.59 3.46 3.98
C ALA A 131 -4.12 3.96 5.34
N CYS A 132 -5.05 3.21 5.95
CA CYS A 132 -5.59 3.54 7.26
C CYS A 132 -4.52 3.51 8.36
N ALA A 133 -3.59 2.57 8.31
CA ALA A 133 -2.49 2.48 9.26
C ALA A 133 -1.54 3.68 9.12
N VAL A 134 -1.10 3.99 7.90
CA VAL A 134 -0.19 5.13 7.63
C VAL A 134 -0.84 6.46 8.02
N ALA A 135 -2.16 6.60 7.82
CA ALA A 135 -2.91 7.80 8.20
C ALA A 135 -2.97 8.02 9.72
N TRP A 136 -2.75 6.98 10.52
CA TRP A 136 -2.90 7.02 11.97
C TRP A 136 -1.62 7.52 12.65
N LYS A 137 -1.68 8.70 13.29
CA LYS A 137 -0.56 9.30 14.04
C LYS A 137 -1.03 9.79 15.42
N ASP A 138 -0.21 9.53 16.44
CA ASP A 138 -0.29 10.08 17.82
C ASP A 138 -1.70 10.39 18.38
N GLY A 139 -2.62 9.42 18.28
CA GLY A 139 -3.95 9.50 18.90
C GLY A 139 -5.12 9.69 17.94
N GLY A 140 -4.87 9.79 16.62
CA GLY A 140 -5.94 9.80 15.63
C GLY A 140 -5.45 9.93 14.19
N ILE A 141 -6.38 10.23 13.30
CA ILE A 141 -6.08 10.54 11.90
C ILE A 141 -6.20 12.05 11.74
N GLY A 142 -5.13 12.69 11.24
CA GLY A 142 -5.13 14.11 10.91
C GLY A 142 -6.13 14.42 9.79
N GLU A 143 -6.61 15.67 9.71
CA GLU A 143 -7.65 16.07 8.74
C GLU A 143 -7.24 15.75 7.30
N LYS A 144 -6.01 16.10 6.91
CA LYS A 144 -5.52 15.88 5.55
C LYS A 144 -5.35 14.40 5.22
N GLN A 145 -4.80 13.61 6.14
CA GLN A 145 -4.68 12.16 5.98
C GLN A 145 -6.07 11.52 5.90
N GLY A 146 -7.04 11.98 6.69
CA GLY A 146 -8.42 11.51 6.65
C GLY A 146 -9.10 11.81 5.32
N LEU A 147 -8.84 12.98 4.72
CA LEU A 147 -9.31 13.30 3.38
C LEU A 147 -8.65 12.40 2.32
N ALA A 148 -7.35 12.11 2.44
CA ALA A 148 -6.67 11.21 1.52
C ALA A 148 -7.20 9.76 1.62
N VAL A 149 -7.43 9.25 2.84
CA VAL A 149 -8.07 7.93 3.07
C VAL A 149 -9.49 7.87 2.50
N ARG A 150 -10.25 8.98 2.56
CA ARG A 150 -11.57 9.08 1.94
C ARG A 150 -11.49 9.15 0.41
N ALA A 151 -10.49 9.84 -0.14
CA ALA A 151 -10.27 9.86 -1.58
C ALA A 151 -9.97 8.45 -2.12
N LEU A 152 -9.15 7.68 -1.40
CA LEU A 152 -8.92 6.26 -1.71
C LEU A 152 -10.19 5.41 -1.56
N LYS A 153 -11.00 5.67 -0.51
CA LYS A 153 -12.31 5.01 -0.32
C LYS A 153 -13.18 5.17 -1.56
N ASP A 154 -13.29 6.41 -2.04
CA ASP A 154 -14.12 6.76 -3.17
C ASP A 154 -13.56 6.14 -4.47
N ALA A 155 -12.24 6.10 -4.64
CA ALA A 155 -11.59 5.43 -5.77
C ALA A 155 -11.87 3.92 -5.81
N PHE A 156 -11.85 3.25 -4.65
CA PHE A 156 -12.21 1.83 -4.56
C PHE A 156 -13.72 1.57 -4.56
N GLY A 157 -14.56 2.60 -4.51
CA GLY A 157 -16.01 2.46 -4.44
C GLY A 157 -16.51 1.87 -3.12
N TYR A 158 -15.77 2.07 -2.02
CA TYR A 158 -16.08 1.46 -0.73
C TYR A 158 -17.23 2.17 -0.02
N SER A 159 -18.13 1.37 0.56
CA SER A 159 -19.20 1.88 1.42
C SER A 159 -18.64 2.46 2.71
N GLU A 160 -19.41 3.34 3.35
CA GLU A 160 -19.04 3.90 4.66
C GLU A 160 -18.89 2.80 5.71
N GLY A 161 -19.73 1.76 5.67
CA GLY A 161 -19.62 0.61 6.58
C GLY A 161 -18.30 -0.16 6.41
N LYS A 162 -17.85 -0.37 5.16
CA LYS A 162 -16.56 -1.01 4.87
C LYS A 162 -15.40 -0.14 5.34
N HIS A 163 -15.46 1.16 5.07
CA HIS A 163 -14.48 2.14 5.57
C HIS A 163 -14.32 2.07 7.09
N GLN A 164 -15.41 2.17 7.85
CA GLN A 164 -15.36 2.14 9.31
C GLN A 164 -14.81 0.82 9.85
N LYS A 165 -15.17 -0.31 9.23
CA LYS A 165 -14.66 -1.64 9.60
C LYS A 165 -13.13 -1.74 9.42
N LEU A 166 -12.62 -1.31 8.26
CA LEU A 166 -11.19 -1.37 7.96
C LEU A 166 -10.39 -0.35 8.78
N LEU A 167 -10.95 0.84 9.02
CA LEU A 167 -10.35 1.84 9.90
C LEU A 167 -10.17 1.32 11.32
N ALA A 168 -11.18 0.62 11.84
CA ALA A 168 -11.12 0.00 13.17
C ALA A 168 -10.07 -1.12 13.23
N ALA A 169 -9.95 -1.93 12.17
CA ALA A 169 -8.94 -2.98 12.09
C ALA A 169 -7.51 -2.44 12.01
N ALA A 170 -7.31 -1.29 11.37
CA ALA A 170 -5.98 -0.67 11.22
C ALA A 170 -5.41 -0.08 12.52
N ARG A 171 -6.25 0.13 13.54
CA ARG A 171 -5.85 0.77 14.81
C ARG A 171 -4.95 -0.10 15.69
N GLY A 172 -5.08 -1.43 15.58
CA GLY A 172 -4.53 -2.38 16.55
C GLY A 172 -5.33 -2.42 17.85
#